data_AF-A0A5E4MFF0-F1
#
_entry.id   AF-A0A5E4MFF0-F1
#
_cell.length_a   1.000
_cell.length_b   1.000
_cell.length_c   1.000
_cell.angle_alpha   90.00
_cell.angle_beta   90.00
_cell.angle_gamma   90.00
#
_symmetry.space_group_name_H-M   'P 1'
#
loop_
_entity.id
_entity.type
_entity.pdbx_description
1 polymer ?
#
loop_
_entity_poly.entity_id
_entity_poly.type
_entity_poly.pdbx_seq_one_letter_code
_entity_poly.pdbx_strand_id
1 'polypeptide(L)'
;MGLPSAVLTFEPHPLFVLFNKNHFKLIDQEHKVRLINSHGIDYLYVIGFDKGFSQISCDEFVGEILVGKYNAKHIVVGKNCTFGNKRLGNISTLRKYTDVYGYSLTELEPLMINDKICSSSLIREYLQSGALEVANSLLGMPYQISGVVIKGACRGRKIGFPTINIPIEDCMIKVKFGTYYAKIAFSNYDQNWLYGVVNIGMSKGLLLFFINILCI
;
A
#
# COMPACT_ATOMS: atom_id res chain seq x y z
N MET A 1 3.06 22.49 -16.52
CA MET A 1 1.66 22.91 -16.22
C MET A 1 1.54 23.83 -15.01
N GLY A 2 2.54 23.97 -14.12
CA GLY A 2 2.48 24.95 -13.02
C GLY A 2 1.34 24.72 -12.02
N LEU A 3 0.72 23.54 -12.05
CA LEU A 3 -0.38 23.12 -11.19
C LEU A 3 0.16 22.21 -10.10
N PRO A 4 -0.42 22.25 -8.88
CA PRO A 4 -0.08 21.29 -7.85
C PRO A 4 -0.50 19.87 -8.25
N SER A 5 0.31 18.91 -7.86
CA SER A 5 0.08 17.48 -8.02
C SER A 5 -0.73 16.91 -6.85
N ALA A 6 -1.62 15.96 -7.14
CA ALA A 6 -2.40 15.31 -6.11
C ALA A 6 -2.57 13.82 -6.38
N VAL A 7 -2.57 13.02 -5.32
CA VAL A 7 -2.98 11.61 -5.35
C VAL A 7 -4.32 11.48 -4.64
N LEU A 8 -5.27 10.80 -5.28
CA LEU A 8 -6.55 10.42 -4.69
C LEU A 8 -6.53 8.93 -4.35
N THR A 9 -6.84 8.59 -3.11
CA THR A 9 -6.91 7.21 -2.61
C THR A 9 -8.11 7.01 -1.70
N PHE A 10 -8.35 5.78 -1.27
CA PHE A 10 -9.51 5.38 -0.50
C PHE A 10 -9.09 4.71 0.82
N GLU A 11 -9.77 5.07 1.91
CA GLU A 11 -9.69 4.38 3.20
C GLU A 11 -11.08 4.37 3.85
N PRO A 12 -11.62 3.23 4.32
CA PRO A 12 -11.08 1.88 4.18
C PRO A 12 -10.93 1.46 2.72
N HIS A 13 -10.05 0.50 2.44
CA HIS A 13 -9.82 0.07 1.07
C HIS A 13 -11.09 -0.58 0.45
N PRO A 14 -11.44 -0.30 -0.83
CA PRO A 14 -12.70 -0.76 -1.42
C PRO A 14 -12.95 -2.27 -1.33
N LEU A 15 -11.91 -3.10 -1.45
CA LEU A 15 -12.04 -4.56 -1.30
C LEU A 15 -12.52 -5.00 0.09
N PHE A 16 -12.15 -4.27 1.14
CA PHE A 16 -12.65 -4.54 2.49
C PHE A 16 -14.14 -4.20 2.58
N VAL A 17 -14.52 -3.02 2.10
CA VAL A 17 -15.90 -2.52 2.21
C VAL A 17 -16.88 -3.33 1.35
N LEU A 18 -16.47 -3.70 0.13
CA LEU A 18 -17.32 -4.38 -0.84
C LEU A 18 -17.38 -5.90 -0.63
N PHE A 19 -16.30 -6.51 -0.14
CA PHE A 19 -16.16 -7.97 -0.12
C PHE A 19 -15.72 -8.52 1.24
N ASN A 20 -15.59 -7.68 2.27
CA ASN A 20 -15.03 -8.03 3.57
C ASN A 20 -13.66 -8.75 3.44
N LYS A 21 -12.90 -8.41 2.40
CA LYS A 21 -11.59 -9.03 2.14
C LYS A 21 -10.56 -8.44 3.10
N ASN A 22 -9.73 -9.30 3.69
CA ASN A 22 -8.60 -8.93 4.56
C ASN A 22 -7.28 -9.53 4.02
N HIS A 23 -6.19 -9.35 4.78
CA HIS A 23 -4.85 -9.87 4.47
C HIS A 23 -4.27 -9.44 3.10
N PHE A 24 -4.45 -8.18 2.68
CA PHE A 24 -4.02 -7.75 1.34
C PHE A 24 -3.30 -6.39 1.27
N LYS A 25 -3.30 -5.59 2.34
CA LYS A 25 -2.54 -4.33 2.34
C LYS A 25 -1.05 -4.63 2.29
N LEU A 26 -0.36 -4.10 1.29
CA LEU A 26 1.10 -4.21 1.15
C LEU A 26 1.82 -3.27 2.11
N ILE A 27 1.23 -2.11 2.37
CA ILE A 27 1.77 -1.08 3.26
C ILE A 27 0.61 -0.52 4.09
N ASP A 28 0.92 -0.06 5.31
CA ASP A 28 -0.02 0.68 6.12
C ASP A 28 -0.23 2.11 5.58
N GLN A 29 -1.20 2.81 6.15
CA GLN A 29 -1.56 4.15 5.69
C GLN A 29 -0.45 5.17 5.95
N GLU A 30 0.28 5.05 7.06
CA GLU A 30 1.36 5.97 7.42
C GLU A 30 2.53 5.83 6.44
N HIS A 31 2.90 4.60 6.10
CA HIS A 31 3.91 4.30 5.10
C HIS A 31 3.50 4.79 3.71
N LYS A 32 2.23 4.63 3.32
CA LYS A 32 1.70 5.19 2.07
C LYS A 32 1.88 6.71 2.01
N VAL A 33 1.54 7.43 3.09
CA VAL A 33 1.73 8.88 3.20
C VAL A 33 3.20 9.24 3.04
N ARG A 34 4.11 8.56 3.75
CA ARG A 34 5.56 8.80 3.66
C ARG A 34 6.10 8.61 2.24
N LEU A 35 5.69 7.52 1.56
CA LEU A 35 6.13 7.24 0.18
C LEU A 35 5.59 8.28 -0.81
N ILE A 36 4.32 8.68 -0.69
CA ILE A 36 3.76 9.71 -1.58
C ILE A 36 4.48 11.05 -1.37
N ASN A 37 4.71 11.43 -0.11
CA ASN A 37 5.43 12.64 0.24
C ASN A 37 6.89 12.62 -0.26
N SER A 38 7.58 11.48 -0.19
CA SER A 38 8.97 11.37 -0.66
C SER A 38 9.13 11.55 -2.17
N HIS A 39 8.03 11.46 -2.94
CA HIS A 39 8.02 11.71 -4.39
C HIS A 39 7.62 13.15 -4.74
N GLY A 40 7.48 14.04 -3.75
CA GLY A 40 7.19 15.46 -3.97
C GLY A 40 5.76 15.75 -4.42
N ILE A 41 4.81 14.87 -4.08
CA ILE A 41 3.38 15.12 -4.34
C ILE A 41 2.85 16.16 -3.36
N ASP A 42 2.16 17.19 -3.88
CA ASP A 42 1.70 18.33 -3.06
C ASP A 42 0.52 17.97 -2.16
N TYR A 43 -0.41 17.14 -2.64
CA TYR A 43 -1.63 16.76 -1.90
C TYR A 43 -1.93 15.26 -1.95
N LEU A 44 -2.39 14.72 -0.82
CA LEU A 44 -2.99 13.39 -0.74
C LEU A 44 -4.44 13.49 -0.26
N TYR A 45 -5.37 13.23 -1.17
CA TYR A 45 -6.79 13.14 -0.85
C TYR A 45 -7.16 11.70 -0.49
N VAL A 46 -7.47 11.46 0.78
CA VAL A 46 -7.96 10.17 1.27
C VAL A 46 -9.47 10.24 1.42
N ILE A 47 -10.20 9.62 0.49
CA ILE A 47 -11.65 9.59 0.50
C ILE A 47 -12.14 8.44 1.37
N GLY A 48 -13.08 8.77 2.27
CA GLY A 48 -13.85 7.78 3.03
C GLY A 48 -14.65 6.90 2.07
N PHE A 49 -14.22 5.64 1.90
CA PHE A 49 -14.94 4.71 1.04
C PHE A 49 -15.86 3.85 1.89
N ASP A 50 -17.16 4.11 1.82
CA ASP A 50 -18.19 3.33 2.49
C ASP A 50 -19.22 2.78 1.48
N LYS A 51 -20.26 2.10 1.99
CA LYS A 51 -21.32 1.56 1.14
C LYS A 51 -22.07 2.67 0.38
N GLY A 52 -22.26 3.84 0.97
CA GLY A 52 -22.90 4.98 0.31
C GLY A 52 -22.04 5.50 -0.84
N PHE A 53 -20.75 5.73 -0.57
CA PHE A 53 -19.78 6.17 -1.58
C PHE A 53 -19.67 5.17 -2.74
N SER A 54 -19.77 3.86 -2.47
CA SER A 54 -19.75 2.84 -3.52
C SER A 54 -20.91 2.91 -4.52
N GLN A 55 -22.00 3.62 -4.17
CA GLN A 55 -23.17 3.80 -5.03
C GLN A 55 -23.09 5.04 -5.95
N ILE A 56 -22.08 5.90 -5.75
CA ILE A 56 -21.88 7.10 -6.58
C ILE A 56 -21.68 6.69 -8.04
N SER A 57 -22.41 7.35 -8.94
CA SER A 57 -22.32 7.12 -10.38
C SER A 57 -20.99 7.61 -10.97
N CYS A 58 -20.73 7.24 -12.22
CA CYS A 58 -19.51 7.68 -12.90
C CYS A 58 -19.56 9.19 -13.20
N ASP A 59 -20.74 9.69 -13.56
CA ASP A 59 -20.99 11.11 -13.83
C ASP A 59 -20.76 11.95 -12.57
N GLU A 60 -21.35 11.56 -11.43
CA GLU A 60 -21.14 12.25 -10.15
C GLU A 60 -19.68 12.18 -9.71
N PHE A 61 -19.02 11.02 -9.84
CA PHE A 61 -17.62 10.90 -9.44
C PHE A 61 -16.70 11.83 -10.25
N VAL A 62 -16.89 11.92 -11.56
CA VAL A 62 -16.03 12.77 -12.39
C VAL A 62 -16.44 14.24 -12.31
N GLY A 63 -17.72 14.54 -12.50
CA GLY A 63 -18.23 15.91 -12.55
C GLY A 63 -18.21 16.60 -11.18
N GLU A 64 -18.75 15.96 -10.14
CA GLU A 64 -18.90 16.61 -8.83
C GLU A 64 -17.63 16.48 -7.99
N ILE A 65 -16.97 15.31 -8.02
CA ILE A 65 -15.81 15.06 -7.15
C ILE A 65 -14.50 15.48 -7.82
N LEU A 66 -14.12 14.88 -8.95
CA LEU A 66 -12.82 15.18 -9.56
C LEU A 66 -12.75 16.61 -10.09
N VAL A 67 -13.77 17.04 -10.84
CA VAL A 67 -13.79 18.36 -11.48
C VAL A 67 -14.39 19.42 -10.55
N GLY A 68 -15.56 19.18 -9.96
CA GLY A 68 -16.24 20.16 -9.12
C GLY A 68 -15.50 20.47 -7.82
N LYS A 69 -15.25 19.43 -7.01
CA LYS A 69 -14.64 19.57 -5.68
C LYS A 69 -13.12 19.74 -5.73
N TYR A 70 -12.42 18.93 -6.52
CA TYR A 70 -10.95 18.95 -6.55
C TYR A 70 -10.37 19.78 -7.70
N ASN A 71 -11.20 20.32 -8.60
CA ASN A 71 -10.78 21.17 -9.71
C ASN A 71 -9.67 20.53 -10.57
N ALA A 72 -9.75 19.21 -10.80
CA ALA A 72 -8.77 18.48 -11.58
C ALA A 72 -8.72 19.02 -13.02
N LYS A 73 -7.55 19.53 -13.42
CA LYS A 73 -7.30 20.02 -14.80
C LYS A 73 -6.63 18.97 -15.69
N HIS A 74 -5.94 18.02 -15.06
CA HIS A 74 -5.30 16.91 -15.73
C HIS A 74 -5.46 15.66 -14.86
N ILE A 75 -5.89 14.55 -15.46
CA ILE A 75 -6.10 13.27 -14.79
C ILE A 75 -5.11 12.27 -15.35
N VAL A 76 -4.37 11.60 -14.48
CA VAL A 76 -3.45 10.52 -14.83
C VAL A 76 -3.96 9.23 -14.21
N VAL A 77 -4.22 8.21 -15.03
CA VAL A 77 -4.71 6.91 -14.55
C VAL A 77 -4.11 5.76 -15.35
N GLY A 78 -3.97 4.59 -14.70
CA GLY A 78 -3.61 3.36 -15.41
C GLY A 78 -4.76 2.86 -16.29
N LYS A 79 -4.43 2.20 -17.40
CA LYS A 79 -5.40 1.65 -18.37
C LYS A 79 -6.47 0.73 -17.78
N ASN A 80 -6.15 0.06 -16.66
CA ASN A 80 -7.06 -0.86 -15.96
C ASN A 80 -7.92 -0.15 -14.89
N CYS A 81 -7.96 1.19 -14.86
CA CYS A 81 -8.75 1.95 -13.90
C CYS A 81 -10.24 1.70 -14.10
N THR A 82 -10.94 1.45 -12.98
CA THR A 82 -12.40 1.40 -12.93
C THR A 82 -12.91 2.21 -11.75
N PHE A 83 -14.08 2.83 -11.90
CA PHE A 83 -14.68 3.71 -10.90
C PHE A 83 -16.21 3.76 -11.08
N GLY A 84 -16.87 4.48 -10.17
CA GLY A 84 -18.33 4.58 -10.13
C GLY A 84 -19.02 3.28 -9.72
N ASN A 85 -20.33 3.37 -9.53
CA ASN A 85 -21.16 2.28 -9.06
C ASN A 85 -21.00 1.05 -9.98
N LYS A 86 -20.84 -0.13 -9.37
CA LYS A 86 -20.61 -1.41 -10.06
C LYS A 86 -19.47 -1.39 -11.10
N ARG A 87 -18.49 -0.49 -10.96
CA ARG A 87 -17.36 -0.32 -11.90
C ARG A 87 -17.81 0.01 -13.32
N LEU A 88 -18.92 0.73 -13.48
CA LEU A 88 -19.44 1.13 -14.78
C LEU A 88 -18.56 2.18 -15.47
N GLY A 89 -17.68 2.85 -14.73
CA GLY A 89 -16.73 3.84 -15.21
C GLY A 89 -15.38 3.22 -15.48
N ASN A 90 -14.78 3.58 -16.61
CA ASN A 90 -13.47 3.10 -17.03
C ASN A 90 -12.73 4.19 -17.83
N ILE A 91 -11.60 3.83 -18.44
CA ILE A 91 -10.79 4.75 -19.22
C ILE A 91 -11.54 5.40 -20.39
N SER A 92 -12.42 4.66 -21.08
CA SER A 92 -13.25 5.20 -22.17
C SER A 92 -14.27 6.20 -21.65
N THR A 93 -14.80 5.97 -20.44
CA THR A 93 -15.67 6.93 -19.75
C THR A 93 -14.93 8.24 -19.46
N LEU A 94 -13.71 8.15 -18.90
CA LEU A 94 -12.87 9.34 -18.66
C LEU A 94 -12.52 10.06 -19.97
N ARG A 95 -12.25 9.33 -21.04
CA ARG A 95 -11.95 9.94 -22.34
C ARG A 95 -13.15 10.69 -22.90
N LYS A 96 -14.36 10.13 -22.83
CA LYS A 96 -15.59 10.82 -23.25
C LYS A 96 -15.82 12.11 -22.46
N TYR A 97 -15.47 12.11 -21.18
CA TYR A 97 -15.68 13.21 -20.26
C TYR A 97 -14.65 14.34 -20.36
N THR A 98 -13.54 14.18 -21.11
CA THR A 98 -12.61 15.28 -21.36
C THR A 98 -13.30 16.42 -22.09
N ASP A 99 -14.13 16.12 -23.09
CA ASP A 99 -14.84 17.13 -23.89
C ASP A 99 -15.97 17.80 -23.09
N VAL A 100 -16.56 17.06 -22.16
CA VAL A 100 -17.68 17.54 -21.32
C VAL A 100 -17.20 18.44 -20.20
N TYR A 101 -16.12 18.05 -19.50
CA TYR A 101 -15.67 18.73 -18.30
C TYR A 101 -14.34 19.50 -18.46
N GLY A 102 -13.71 19.43 -19.63
CA GLY A 102 -12.56 20.27 -20.00
C GLY A 102 -11.24 19.93 -19.30
N TYR A 103 -11.10 18.74 -18.69
CA TYR A 103 -9.81 18.24 -18.22
C TYR A 103 -9.08 17.49 -19.33
N SER A 104 -7.75 17.42 -19.21
CA SER A 104 -6.92 16.56 -20.07
C SER A 104 -6.62 15.22 -19.39
N LEU A 105 -6.42 14.15 -20.17
CA LEU A 105 -6.25 12.79 -19.67
C LEU A 105 -4.92 12.19 -20.15
N THR A 106 -4.17 11.58 -19.23
CA THR A 106 -3.04 10.70 -19.56
C THR A 106 -3.34 9.28 -19.09
N GLU A 107 -3.23 8.35 -20.03
CA GLU A 107 -3.44 6.93 -19.80
C GLU A 107 -2.06 6.25 -19.69
N LEU A 108 -1.81 5.58 -18.58
CA LEU A 108 -0.57 4.85 -18.34
C LEU A 108 -0.73 3.36 -18.69
N GLU A 109 0.17 2.87 -19.54
CA GLU A 109 0.31 1.43 -19.77
C GLU A 109 0.85 0.73 -18.51
N PRO A 110 0.52 -0.55 -18.29
CA PRO A 110 1.08 -1.31 -17.18
C PRO A 110 2.61 -1.33 -17.22
N LEU A 111 3.23 -1.05 -16.07
CA LEU A 111 4.68 -1.13 -15.94
C LEU A 111 5.14 -2.59 -16.01
N MET A 112 6.15 -2.86 -16.84
CA MET A 112 6.78 -4.17 -16.96
C MET A 112 8.18 -4.14 -16.34
N ILE A 113 8.48 -5.12 -15.48
CA ILE A 113 9.81 -5.31 -14.86
C ILE A 113 10.18 -6.78 -15.03
N ASN A 114 11.30 -7.07 -15.71
CA ASN A 114 11.76 -8.45 -15.99
C ASN A 114 10.64 -9.33 -16.57
N ASP A 115 9.96 -8.80 -17.59
CA ASP A 115 8.83 -9.40 -18.32
C ASP A 115 7.59 -9.72 -17.47
N LYS A 116 7.47 -9.09 -16.29
CA LYS A 116 6.32 -9.24 -15.40
C LYS A 116 5.62 -7.91 -15.22
N ILE A 117 4.29 -7.96 -15.21
CA ILE A 117 3.46 -6.80 -14.89
C ILE A 117 3.69 -6.43 -13.42
N CYS A 118 4.17 -5.21 -13.16
CA CYS A 118 4.24 -4.67 -11.83
C CYS A 118 2.82 -4.35 -11.33
N SER A 119 2.29 -5.22 -10.46
CA SER A 119 0.95 -5.08 -9.89
C SER A 119 0.91 -5.55 -8.44
N SER A 120 0.02 -4.95 -7.64
CA SER A 120 -0.12 -5.34 -6.24
C SER A 120 -0.54 -6.80 -6.06
N SER A 121 -1.29 -7.39 -7.00
CA SER A 121 -1.69 -8.80 -6.92
C SER A 121 -0.48 -9.72 -7.06
N LEU A 122 0.36 -9.48 -8.07
CA LEU A 122 1.55 -10.29 -8.29
C LEU A 122 2.57 -10.12 -7.16
N ILE A 123 2.75 -8.90 -6.64
CA ILE A 123 3.62 -8.64 -5.48
C ILE A 123 3.13 -9.43 -4.26
N ARG A 124 1.82 -9.46 -3.99
CA ARG A 124 1.26 -10.25 -2.88
C ARG A 124 1.56 -11.74 -3.04
N GLU A 125 1.39 -12.29 -4.25
CA GLU A 125 1.68 -13.71 -4.53
C GLU A 125 3.16 -14.06 -4.25
N TYR A 126 4.09 -13.18 -4.65
CA TYR A 126 5.51 -13.38 -4.35
C TYR A 126 5.84 -13.27 -2.86
N LEU A 127 5.25 -12.31 -2.15
CA LEU A 127 5.41 -12.21 -0.69
C LEU A 127 4.85 -13.44 0.05
N GLN A 128 3.70 -13.95 -0.39
CA GLN A 128 3.05 -15.13 0.18
C GLN A 128 3.78 -16.44 -0.11
N SER A 129 4.42 -16.54 -1.28
CA SER A 129 5.28 -17.70 -1.65
C SER A 129 6.70 -17.61 -1.09
N GLY A 130 7.08 -16.45 -0.56
CA GLY A 130 8.40 -16.15 0.01
C GLY A 130 9.46 -15.76 -1.00
N ALA A 131 9.09 -15.51 -2.25
CA ALA A 131 9.98 -15.02 -3.31
C ALA A 131 10.25 -13.52 -3.15
N LEU A 132 10.92 -13.14 -2.04
CA LEU A 132 11.13 -11.74 -1.67
C LEU A 132 11.95 -10.96 -2.68
N GLU A 133 12.96 -11.57 -3.31
CA GLU A 133 13.79 -10.89 -4.31
C GLU A 133 12.97 -10.38 -5.50
N VAL A 134 12.07 -11.22 -6.00
CA VAL A 134 11.17 -10.85 -7.11
C VAL A 134 10.18 -9.78 -6.64
N ALA A 135 9.59 -9.93 -5.44
CA ALA A 135 8.69 -8.93 -4.88
C ALA A 135 9.39 -7.56 -4.72
N ASN A 136 10.63 -7.54 -4.21
CA ASN A 136 11.42 -6.34 -4.01
C ASN A 136 11.81 -5.67 -5.33
N SER A 137 12.13 -6.47 -6.35
CA SER A 137 12.38 -5.97 -7.71
C SER A 137 11.14 -5.25 -8.26
N LEU A 138 9.95 -5.84 -8.11
CA LEU A 138 8.70 -5.21 -8.54
C LEU A 138 8.35 -3.95 -7.73
N LEU A 139 8.62 -3.95 -6.42
CA LEU A 139 8.41 -2.79 -5.55
C LEU A 139 9.41 -1.65 -5.81
N GLY A 140 10.57 -1.95 -6.40
CA GLY A 140 11.70 -1.02 -6.51
C GLY A 140 12.43 -0.78 -5.18
N MET A 141 12.05 -1.49 -4.12
CA MET A 141 12.62 -1.36 -2.78
C MET A 141 12.41 -2.65 -1.98
N PRO A 142 13.21 -2.89 -0.92
CA PRO A 142 12.93 -3.98 0.02
C PRO A 142 11.54 -3.82 0.64
N TYR A 143 10.79 -4.91 0.73
CA TYR A 143 9.52 -4.93 1.44
C TYR A 143 9.72 -4.56 2.92
N GLN A 144 8.90 -3.65 3.43
CA GLN A 144 9.01 -3.11 4.79
C GLN A 144 7.74 -3.34 5.57
N ILE A 145 7.91 -3.52 6.88
CA ILE A 145 6.83 -3.70 7.82
C ILE A 145 7.13 -2.81 9.03
N SER A 146 6.16 -1.97 9.38
CA SER A 146 6.17 -1.13 10.57
C SER A 146 5.15 -1.63 11.58
N GLY A 147 5.39 -1.32 12.86
CA GLY A 147 4.42 -1.52 13.91
C GLY A 147 4.98 -1.19 15.28
N VAL A 148 4.09 -1.16 16.27
CA VAL A 148 4.45 -0.81 17.64
C VAL A 148 5.11 -2.02 18.32
N VAL A 149 6.27 -1.78 18.94
CA VAL A 149 6.97 -2.80 19.72
C VAL A 149 6.15 -3.16 20.94
N ILE A 150 5.85 -4.44 21.11
CA ILE A 150 5.17 -4.98 22.30
C ILE A 150 6.10 -5.89 23.10
N LYS A 151 5.81 -5.98 24.40
CA LYS A 151 6.49 -6.92 25.30
C LYS A 151 6.02 -8.34 24.99
N GLY A 152 6.90 -9.16 24.40
CA GLY A 152 6.64 -10.58 24.21
C GLY A 152 7.13 -11.45 25.36
N ALA A 153 7.32 -12.74 25.10
CA ALA A 153 7.75 -13.72 26.10
C ALA A 153 9.21 -13.55 26.60
N CYS A 154 9.95 -12.57 26.08
CA CYS A 154 11.33 -12.23 26.43
C CYS A 154 12.32 -13.42 26.47
N ARG A 155 12.05 -14.51 25.72
CA ARG A 155 12.84 -15.75 25.79
C ARG A 155 14.27 -15.58 25.28
N GLY A 156 14.52 -14.70 24.31
CA GLY A 156 15.86 -14.47 23.76
C GLY A 156 16.85 -13.86 24.75
N ARG A 157 16.37 -13.20 25.83
CA ARG A 157 17.26 -12.73 26.92
C ARG A 157 18.06 -13.87 27.55
N LYS A 158 17.53 -15.10 27.55
CA LYS A 158 18.23 -16.27 28.10
C LYS A 158 19.43 -16.73 27.26
N ILE A 159 19.49 -16.32 25.99
CA ILE A 159 20.55 -16.68 25.04
C ILE A 159 21.35 -15.45 24.56
N GLY A 160 21.21 -14.31 25.23
CA GLY A 160 21.96 -13.08 24.93
C GLY A 160 21.40 -12.21 23.80
N PHE A 161 20.25 -12.57 23.20
CA PHE A 161 19.68 -11.82 22.08
C PHE A 161 18.43 -11.02 22.51
N PRO A 162 18.45 -9.68 22.47
CA PRO A 162 17.26 -8.87 22.70
C PRO A 162 16.23 -9.14 21.59
N THR A 163 14.97 -9.36 21.98
CA THR A 163 13.89 -9.67 21.03
C THR A 163 12.81 -8.61 21.03
N ILE A 164 12.40 -8.25 19.83
CA ILE A 164 11.30 -7.32 19.56
C ILE A 164 10.14 -8.11 19.00
N ASN A 165 8.94 -7.77 19.43
CA ASN A 165 7.71 -8.37 18.94
C ASN A 165 6.88 -7.26 18.33
N ILE A 166 6.48 -7.43 17.07
CA ILE A 166 5.60 -6.49 16.37
C ILE A 166 4.33 -7.25 15.96
N PRO A 167 3.15 -6.88 16.49
CA PRO A 167 1.88 -7.41 16.03
C PRO A 167 1.55 -6.76 14.68
N ILE A 168 0.99 -7.56 13.76
CA ILE A 168 0.56 -7.08 12.45
C ILE A 168 -0.95 -7.05 12.39
N GLU A 169 -1.46 -5.94 11.88
CA GLU A 169 -2.89 -5.78 11.64
C GLU A 169 -3.41 -6.84 10.68
N ASP A 170 -4.63 -7.32 10.93
CA ASP A 170 -5.27 -8.36 10.11
C ASP A 170 -5.53 -7.91 8.66
N CYS A 171 -5.47 -6.61 8.38
CA CYS A 171 -5.63 -6.11 7.01
C CYS A 171 -4.36 -6.29 6.15
N MET A 172 -3.19 -6.47 6.77
CA MET A 172 -1.89 -6.53 6.10
C MET A 172 -1.63 -7.90 5.46
N ILE A 173 -0.85 -7.92 4.38
CA ILE A 173 -0.48 -9.14 3.67
C ILE A 173 0.27 -10.12 4.58
N LYS A 174 -0.12 -11.39 4.52
CA LYS A 174 0.59 -12.49 5.19
C LYS A 174 1.79 -12.90 4.35
N VAL A 175 2.97 -12.37 4.70
CA VAL A 175 4.24 -12.86 4.16
C VAL A 175 4.44 -14.31 4.58
N LYS A 176 5.11 -15.11 3.74
CA LYS A 176 5.44 -16.50 4.08
C LYS A 176 6.10 -16.59 5.47
N PHE A 177 5.74 -17.62 6.22
CA PHE A 177 6.37 -17.85 7.52
C PHE A 177 7.80 -18.36 7.32
N GLY A 178 8.69 -17.90 8.18
CA GLY A 178 10.10 -18.24 8.06
C GLY A 178 11.00 -17.24 8.75
N THR A 179 12.29 -17.47 8.56
CA THR A 179 13.37 -16.65 9.09
C THR A 179 13.98 -15.84 7.95
N TYR A 180 14.15 -14.55 8.18
CA TYR A 180 14.60 -13.58 7.19
C TYR A 180 15.72 -12.72 7.76
N TYR A 181 16.65 -12.33 6.91
CA TYR A 181 17.61 -11.28 7.22
C TYR A 181 17.01 -9.92 6.86
N ALA A 182 17.08 -8.95 7.77
CA ALA A 182 16.48 -7.64 7.57
C ALA A 182 17.33 -6.51 8.16
N LYS A 183 17.08 -5.31 7.63
CA LYS A 183 17.46 -4.05 8.27
C LYS A 183 16.31 -3.58 9.16
N ILE A 184 16.64 -3.06 10.33
CA ILE A 184 15.69 -2.65 11.37
C ILE A 184 16.04 -1.22 11.78
N ALA A 185 15.06 -0.34 11.75
CA ALA A 185 15.20 1.03 12.25
C ALA A 185 14.11 1.30 13.29
N PHE A 186 14.41 2.18 14.24
CA PHE A 186 13.46 2.66 15.22
C PHE A 186 13.07 4.10 14.88
N SER A 187 11.77 4.39 14.82
CA SER A 187 11.26 5.72 14.44
C SER A 187 11.76 6.86 15.33
N ASN A 188 12.09 6.57 16.59
CA ASN A 188 12.44 7.58 17.60
C ASN A 188 13.96 7.76 17.77
N TYR A 189 14.78 7.07 16.99
CA TYR A 189 16.23 7.20 17.01
C TYR A 189 16.69 7.70 15.65
N ASP A 190 17.84 8.39 15.61
CA ASP A 190 18.53 8.68 14.34
C ASP A 190 18.56 7.40 13.52
N GLN A 191 18.14 7.46 12.25
CA GLN A 191 17.82 6.33 11.36
C GLN A 191 19.00 5.38 11.07
N ASN A 192 19.60 4.84 12.11
CA ASN A 192 20.66 3.86 12.08
C ASN A 192 19.98 2.51 11.89
N TRP A 193 20.03 2.04 10.65
CA TRP A 193 19.58 0.71 10.31
C TRP A 193 20.51 -0.32 10.95
N LEU A 194 19.96 -1.11 11.87
CA LEU A 194 20.61 -2.29 12.42
C LEU A 194 20.32 -3.50 11.56
N TYR A 195 21.24 -4.47 11.54
CA TYR A 195 20.96 -5.75 10.93
C TYR A 195 20.36 -6.72 11.95
N GLY A 196 19.52 -7.63 11.50
CA GLY A 196 18.92 -8.62 12.37
C GLY A 196 18.23 -9.74 11.64
N VAL A 197 17.81 -10.71 12.43
CA VAL A 197 17.08 -11.89 11.96
C VAL A 197 15.63 -11.75 12.39
N VAL A 198 14.74 -11.69 11.42
CA VAL A 198 13.29 -11.55 11.60
C VAL A 198 12.64 -12.90 11.39
N ASN A 199 11.91 -13.37 12.38
CA ASN A 199 11.06 -14.56 12.24
C ASN A 199 9.61 -14.12 12.09
N ILE A 200 8.99 -14.55 11.01
CA ILE A 200 7.57 -14.33 10.72
C ILE A 200 6.83 -15.60 11.08
N GLY A 201 5.90 -15.51 12.03
CA GLY A 201 5.11 -16.67 12.44
C GLY A 201 3.89 -16.31 13.25
N MET A 202 3.25 -17.33 13.82
CA MET A 202 2.05 -17.17 14.64
C MET A 202 2.33 -17.41 16.12
N SER A 203 1.70 -16.62 16.99
CA SER A 203 1.63 -16.89 18.42
C SER A 203 0.22 -16.62 18.94
N LYS A 204 -0.42 -17.61 19.59
CA LYS A 204 -1.78 -17.50 20.16
C LYS A 204 -2.82 -16.91 19.18
N GLY A 205 -2.74 -17.25 17.90
CA GLY A 205 -3.68 -16.76 16.87
C GLY A 205 -3.38 -15.36 16.31
N LEU A 206 -2.34 -14.67 16.81
CA LEU A 206 -1.83 -13.42 16.23
C LEU A 206 -0.64 -13.71 15.31
N LEU A 207 -0.60 -13.03 14.16
CA LEU A 207 0.61 -12.95 13.35
C LEU A 207 1.61 -12.04 14.08
N LEU A 208 2.73 -12.61 14.54
CA LEU A 208 3.78 -11.88 15.25
C LEU A 208 5.09 -11.98 14.47
N PHE A 209 5.78 -10.84 14.41
CA PHE A 209 7.16 -10.78 13.96
C PHE A 209 8.05 -10.87 15.20
N PHE A 210 8.82 -11.95 15.31
CA PHE A 210 9.87 -12.08 16.31
C PHE A 210 11.19 -11.63 15.69
N ILE A 211 11.58 -10.40 16.00
CA ILE A 211 12.83 -9.83 15.51
C ILE A 211 13.90 -10.09 16.57
N ASN A 212 14.90 -10.89 16.23
CA ASN A 212 16.15 -11.01 16.98
C ASN A 212 17.14 -10.01 16.37
N ILE A 213 17.48 -8.95 17.10
CA ILE A 213 18.54 -8.04 16.66
C ILE A 213 19.87 -8.73 16.94
N LEU A 214 20.64 -9.00 15.89
CA LEU A 214 22.06 -9.30 16.03
C LEU A 214 22.77 -7.95 15.96
N CYS A 215 23.15 -7.40 17.11
CA CYS A 215 24.22 -6.40 17.12
C CYS A 215 25.50 -7.17 16.76
N ILE A 216 25.93 -7.09 15.50
CA ILE A 216 27.27 -7.53 15.07
C ILE A 216 28.22 -6.37 15.32
#